data_AF-A0A938GTC0-F1
#
_entry.id   AF-A0A938GTC0-F1
#
_cell.length_a   1.000
_cell.length_b   1.000
_cell.length_c   1.000
_cell.angle_alpha   90.00
_cell.angle_beta   90.00
_cell.angle_gamma   90.00
#
_symmetry.space_group_name_H-M   'P 1'
#
loop_
_entity.id
_entity.type
_entity.pdbx_description
1 polymer ?
#
loop_
_entity_poly.entity_id
_entity_poly.type
_entity_poly.pdbx_seq_one_letter_code
_entity_poly.pdbx_strand_id
1 'polypeptide(L)' 'MKKDRFQEITRRYSSLRVALVGDFSLDRYLEIDPEKPETSIETGLPVHNVIRVRGQPGSSGTIL' A
#
# COMPACT_ATOMS: atom_id res chain seq x y z
N MET A 1 -27.53 12.38 1.68
CA MET A 1 -27.06 13.64 1.04
C MET A 1 -27.85 13.87 -0.24
N LYS A 2 -28.39 15.08 -0.49
CA LYS A 2 -29.12 15.38 -1.73
C LYS A 2 -28.18 15.38 -2.93
N LYS A 3 -28.61 14.81 -4.06
CA LYS A 3 -27.80 14.65 -5.29
C LYS A 3 -27.19 15.97 -5.78
N ASP A 4 -27.95 17.05 -5.70
CA ASP A 4 -27.53 18.36 -6.18
C ASP A 4 -26.36 18.92 -5.35
N ARG A 5 -26.41 18.74 -4.02
CA ARG A 5 -25.34 19.16 -3.12
C ARG A 5 -24.05 18.37 -3.35
N PHE A 6 -24.15 17.08 -3.65
CA PHE A 6 -22.99 16.27 -4.01
C PHE A 6 -22.32 16.78 -5.29
N GLN A 7 -23.11 17.02 -6.34
CA GLN A 7 -22.61 17.52 -7.62
C GLN A 7 -21.97 18.90 -7.50
N GLU A 8 -22.56 19.79 -6.71
CA GLU A 8 -21.99 21.12 -6.43
C GLU A 8 -20.60 21.03 -5.79
N ILE A 9 -20.39 20.09 -4.86
CA ILE A 9 -19.10 19.89 -4.19
C ILE A 9 -18.08 19.29 -5.16
N THR A 10 -18.42 18.19 -5.83
CA THR A 10 -17.46 17.43 -6.66
C THR A 10 -17.05 18.16 -7.94
N ARG A 11 -17.92 19.04 -8.49
CA ARG A 11 -17.59 19.90 -9.63
C ARG A 11 -16.39 20.80 -9.40
N ARG A 12 -16.06 21.12 -8.14
CA ARG A 12 -14.93 22.01 -7.81
C ARG A 12 -13.58 21.28 -7.84
N TYR A 13 -13.56 19.95 -7.76
CA TYR A 13 -12.32 19.18 -7.58
C TYR A 13 -11.29 19.41 -8.69
N SER A 14 -11.72 19.49 -9.96
CA SER A 14 -10.82 19.71 -11.10
C SER A 14 -10.11 21.07 -11.08
N SER A 15 -10.62 22.05 -10.33
CA SER A 15 -9.99 23.37 -10.19
C SER A 15 -9.03 23.47 -9.01
N LEU A 16 -9.05 22.47 -8.10
CA LEU A 16 -8.18 22.47 -6.93
C LEU A 16 -6.76 22.10 -7.32
N ARG A 17 -5.80 22.81 -6.74
CA ARG A 17 -4.37 22.49 -6.83
C ARG A 17 -3.91 22.07 -5.45
N VAL A 18 -3.38 20.86 -5.33
CA VAL A 18 -2.93 20.29 -4.06
C VAL A 18 -1.42 20.09 -4.17
N ALA A 19 -0.67 20.71 -3.26
CA ALA A 19 0.75 20.45 -3.11
C ALA A 19 0.94 19.24 -2.18
N LEU A 20 1.72 18.26 -2.62
CA LEU A 20 2.12 17.12 -1.81
C LEU A 20 3.58 17.31 -1.38
N VAL A 21 3.81 17.35 -0.07
CA VAL A 21 5.15 17.51 0.52
C VAL A 21 5.32 16.46 1.59
N GLY A 22 6.36 15.66 1.46
CA GLY A 22 6.66 14.58 2.38
C GLY A 22 7.52 13.52 1.71
N ASP A 23 7.80 12.46 2.46
CA ASP A 23 8.64 11.37 1.99
C ASP A 23 7.84 10.42 1.09
N PHE A 24 8.54 9.88 0.10
CA PHE A 24 8.04 8.82 -0.76
C PHE A 24 8.70 7.51 -0.34
N SER A 25 7.88 6.49 -0.14
CA SER A 25 8.36 5.16 0.19
C SER A 25 7.77 4.13 -0.78
N LEU A 26 8.35 2.93 -0.75
CA LEU A 26 7.80 1.75 -1.42
C LEU A 26 7.40 0.74 -0.35
N ASP A 27 6.13 0.42 -0.29
CA ASP A 27 5.63 -0.66 0.54
C ASP A 27 5.97 -1.97 -0.15
N ARG A 28 6.86 -2.74 0.48
CA ARG A 28 7.29 -4.05 -0.02
C ARG A 28 6.55 -5.15 0.72
N TYR A 29 5.66 -5.83 0.00
CA TYR A 29 4.90 -6.96 0.51
C TYR A 29 5.59 -8.27 0.15
N LEU A 30 5.78 -9.12 1.16
CA LEU A 30 6.25 -10.49 1.03
C LEU A 30 5.06 -11.40 1.33
N GLU A 31 4.56 -12.11 0.32
CA GLU A 31 3.50 -13.09 0.51
C GLU A 31 4.13 -14.40 0.97
N ILE A 32 3.77 -14.82 2.17
CA ILE A 32 4.29 -16.03 2.83
C ILE A 32 3.22 -17.11 2.74
N ASP A 33 3.63 -18.31 2.34
CA ASP A 33 2.76 -19.49 2.29
C ASP A 33 2.82 -20.25 3.62
N PRO A 34 1.76 -20.22 4.47
CA PRO A 34 1.76 -20.91 5.76
C PRO A 34 1.74 -22.44 5.61
N GLU A 35 1.36 -22.98 4.45
CA GLU A 35 1.30 -24.42 4.18
C GLU A 35 2.69 -25.01 3.86
N LYS A 36 3.74 -24.18 3.86
CA LYS A 36 5.15 -24.60 3.68
C LYS A 36 5.96 -24.35 4.96
N PRO A 37 5.62 -25.02 6.09
CA PRO A 37 6.37 -24.85 7.32
C PRO A 37 7.75 -25.50 7.20
N GLU A 38 8.76 -24.76 7.63
CA GLU A 38 10.14 -25.22 7.69
C GLU A 38 10.83 -24.59 8.91
N THR A 39 11.82 -25.29 9.47
CA THR A 39 12.67 -24.80 10.54
C THR A 39 14.11 -24.73 10.04
N SER A 40 14.76 -23.59 10.19
CA SER A 40 16.17 -23.41 9.77
C SER A 40 17.07 -24.35 10.55
N ILE A 41 17.95 -25.06 9.83
CA ILE A 41 18.92 -25.99 10.40
C ILE A 41 19.99 -25.23 11.20
N GLU A 42 20.32 -24.01 10.78
CA GLU A 42 21.37 -23.17 11.35
C GLU A 42 20.92 -22.45 12.62
N THR A 43 19.65 -22.02 12.67
CA THR A 43 19.15 -21.12 13.73
C THR A 43 18.05 -21.75 14.58
N GLY A 44 17.40 -22.82 14.12
CA GLY A 44 16.23 -23.40 14.77
C GLY A 44 14.97 -22.53 14.70
N LEU A 45 14.98 -21.43 13.95
CA LEU A 45 13.84 -20.52 13.83
C LEU A 45 12.90 -20.94 12.67
N PRO A 46 11.59 -20.60 12.76
CA PRO A 46 10.66 -20.79 11.66
C PRO A 46 11.09 -20.04 10.40
N VAL A 47 11.04 -20.73 9.25
CA VAL A 47 11.28 -20.13 7.94
C VAL A 47 9.96 -19.57 7.40
N HIS A 48 10.01 -18.34 6.91
CA HIS A 48 8.90 -17.70 6.22
C HIS A 48 9.12 -17.77 4.71
N ASN A 49 8.60 -18.84 4.10
CA ASN A 49 8.74 -19.10 2.67
C ASN A 49 7.96 -18.07 1.83
N VAL A 50 8.69 -17.10 1.27
CA VAL A 50 8.13 -16.06 0.40
C VAL A 50 7.84 -16.63 -0.97
N ILE A 51 6.56 -16.67 -1.36
CA ILE A 51 6.10 -17.16 -2.66
C ILE A 51 5.89 -16.04 -3.68
N ARG A 52 5.78 -14.79 -3.23
CA ARG A 52 5.63 -13.62 -4.10
C ARG A 52 6.13 -12.36 -3.42
N VAL A 53 6.70 -11.47 -4.21
CA VAL A 53 7.09 -10.12 -3.79
C VAL A 53 6.29 -9.10 -4.59
N ARG A 54 5.72 -8.10 -3.92
CA ARG A 54 5.04 -6.97 -4.56
C ARG A 54 5.56 -5.65 -4.00
N GLY A 55 5.70 -4.66 -4.87
CA GLY A 55 5.93 -3.27 -4.49
C GLY A 55 4.65 -2.45 -4.71
N GLN A 56 4.33 -1.58 -3.78
CA GLN A 56 3.26 -0.59 -3.93
C GLN A 56 3.74 0.79 -3.45
N PRO A 57 3.26 1.90 -4.04
CA PRO A 57 3.59 3.22 -3.54
C PRO A 57 3.13 3.39 -2.09
N GLY A 58 4.07 3.76 -1.22
CA GLY A 58 3.83 4.04 0.19
C GLY A 58 3.97 5.52 0.52
N SER A 59 3.48 5.91 1.69
CA SER A 59 3.54 7.30 2.18
C SER A 59 2.95 8.28 1.15
N SER A 60 3.69 9.32 0.76
CA SER A 60 3.27 10.27 -0.28
C SER A 60 3.02 9.60 -1.64
N GLY A 61 3.68 8.46 -1.91
CA GLY A 61 3.45 7.68 -3.11
C GLY A 61 2.02 7.13 -3.22
N THR A 62 1.33 6.87 -2.11
CA THR A 62 -0.07 6.39 -2.13
C THR A 62 -1.05 7.48 -2.58
N ILE A 63 -0.68 8.75 -2.43
CA ILE A 63 -1.52 9.91 -2.76
C ILE A 63 -1.38 10.30 -4.24
N LEU A 64 -0.25 9.93 -4.88
CA LEU A 64 0.12 10.32 -6.25
C LEU A 64 -0.38 9.32 -7.30
#